data_AF-A0A2M7ZQG3-F1
#
_entry.id   AF-A0A2M7ZQG3-F1
#
_cell.length_a   1.000
_cell.length_b   1.000
_cell.length_c   1.000
_cell.angle_alpha   90.00
_cell.angle_beta   90.00
_cell.angle_gamma   90.00
#
_symmetry.space_group_name_H-M   'P 1'
#
loop_
_entity.id
_entity.type
_entity.pdbx_description
1 polymer ?
#
loop_
_entity_poly.entity_id
_entity_poly.type
_entity_poly.pdbx_seq_one_letter_code
_entity_poly.pdbx_strand_id
1 'polypeptide(L)'
;MDKFQARQIIKDTFENPFDKSRFINFIKNLLNSYETAPLSYKGNIIYDAFEQYVSSMERIGKYSDGNHKIDILIVRLAKVKSIERARTMQRNFIARYLNGSRGGEMKDAALVAFVSPNDEDWRFSLVKMDYKFDEKGKVKEEFTPA
;
A
#
# COMPACT_ATOMS: atom_id res chain seq x y z
N MET A 1 22.89 -7.98 5.22
CA MET A 1 23.10 -7.01 4.14
C MET A 1 24.08 -5.95 4.63
N ASP A 2 25.09 -5.60 3.86
CA ASP A 2 26.01 -4.52 4.22
C ASP A 2 25.42 -3.13 3.89
N LYS A 3 26.02 -2.08 4.45
CA LYS A 3 25.54 -0.69 4.33
C LYS A 3 25.61 -0.15 2.90
N PHE A 4 26.57 -0.61 2.09
CA PHE A 4 26.71 -0.17 0.71
C PHE A 4 25.60 -0.79 -0.16
N GLN A 5 25.38 -2.10 -0.02
CA GLN A 5 24.31 -2.81 -0.69
C GLN A 5 22.93 -2.23 -0.35
N ALA A 6 22.69 -1.91 0.93
CA ALA A 6 21.44 -1.29 1.37
C ALA A 6 21.18 0.07 0.68
N ARG A 7 22.22 0.91 0.58
CA ARG A 7 22.14 2.20 -0.13
C ARG A 7 21.85 2.01 -1.61
N GLN A 8 22.49 1.03 -2.24
CA GLN A 8 22.29 0.76 -3.67
C GLN A 8 20.84 0.32 -3.94
N ILE A 9 20.30 -0.59 -3.13
CA ILE A 9 18.89 -1.04 -3.26
C ILE A 9 17.93 0.13 -3.12
N ILE A 10 18.15 1.04 -2.16
CA ILE A 10 17.31 2.22 -1.98
C ILE A 10 17.38 3.13 -3.22
N LYS A 11 18.58 3.44 -3.71
CA LYS A 11 18.74 4.27 -4.91
C LYS A 11 18.12 3.65 -6.15
N ASP A 12 18.45 2.39 -6.43
CA ASP A 12 17.97 1.67 -7.61
C ASP A 12 16.44 1.57 -7.61
N THR A 13 15.84 1.47 -6.43
CA THR A 13 14.39 1.42 -6.28
C THR A 13 13.78 2.82 -6.43
N PHE A 14 14.16 3.78 -5.59
CA PHE A 14 13.43 5.05 -5.43
C PHE A 14 13.88 6.18 -6.37
N GLU A 15 15.09 6.13 -6.93
CA GLU A 15 15.59 7.14 -7.88
C GLU A 15 15.29 6.76 -9.33
N ASN A 16 14.35 5.82 -9.54
CA ASN A 16 13.98 5.30 -10.85
C ASN A 16 12.46 5.16 -11.01
N PRO A 17 11.96 5.10 -12.27
CA PRO A 17 10.59 4.72 -12.56
C PRO A 17 10.20 3.40 -11.91
N PHE A 18 8.92 3.25 -11.61
CA PHE A 18 8.41 2.06 -10.93
C PHE A 18 8.72 0.80 -11.72
N ASP A 19 9.42 -0.12 -11.09
CA ASP A 19 9.60 -1.47 -11.58
C ASP A 19 9.21 -2.46 -10.48
N LYS A 20 8.31 -3.38 -10.83
CA LYS A 20 7.77 -4.34 -9.88
C LYS A 20 8.85 -5.26 -9.30
N SER A 21 9.85 -5.65 -10.10
CA SER A 21 10.92 -6.54 -9.66
C SER A 21 11.84 -5.86 -8.66
N ARG A 22 12.21 -4.60 -8.91
CA ARG A 22 12.97 -3.75 -7.98
C ARG A 22 12.19 -3.51 -6.69
N PHE A 23 10.90 -3.22 -6.78
CA PHE A 23 10.05 -3.07 -5.60
C PHE A 23 9.97 -4.35 -4.76
N ILE A 24 9.77 -5.51 -5.40
CA ILE A 24 9.78 -6.82 -4.71
C ILE A 24 11.15 -7.06 -4.04
N ASN A 25 12.24 -6.78 -4.74
CA ASN A 25 13.58 -6.93 -4.18
C ASN A 25 13.78 -6.03 -2.95
N PHE A 26 13.36 -4.76 -3.03
CA PHE A 26 13.38 -3.84 -1.90
C PHE A 26 12.57 -4.39 -0.71
N ILE A 27 11.33 -4.84 -0.93
CA ILE A 27 10.46 -5.37 0.14
C ILE A 27 11.07 -6.62 0.79
N LYS A 28 11.66 -7.54 0.01
CA LYS A 28 12.37 -8.71 0.55
C LYS A 28 13.52 -8.30 1.49
N ASN A 29 14.28 -7.28 1.10
CA ASN A 29 15.37 -6.77 1.92
C ASN A 29 14.89 -5.96 3.13
N LEU A 30 13.71 -5.34 3.05
CA LEU A 30 13.10 -4.59 4.15
C LEU A 30 12.51 -5.52 5.23
N LEU A 31 11.80 -6.57 4.83
CA LEU A 31 11.06 -7.46 5.74
C LEU A 31 11.79 -8.76 6.09
N ASN A 32 12.94 -9.03 5.45
CA ASN A 32 13.67 -10.31 5.42
C ASN A 32 12.92 -11.46 4.74
N SER A 33 11.64 -11.65 5.06
CA SER A 33 10.75 -12.62 4.40
C SER A 33 9.29 -12.18 4.49
N TYR A 34 8.47 -12.66 3.57
CA TYR A 34 7.02 -12.49 3.57
C TYR A 34 6.38 -13.63 2.77
N GLU A 35 5.11 -13.91 3.01
CA GLU A 35 4.34 -14.91 2.27
C GLU A 35 3.91 -14.34 0.92
N THR A 36 4.23 -15.03 -0.18
CA THR A 36 3.73 -14.65 -1.51
C THR A 36 2.26 -15.04 -1.62
N ALA A 37 1.38 -14.04 -1.76
CA ALA A 37 -0.06 -14.22 -1.75
C ALA A 37 -0.74 -13.31 -2.79
N PRO A 38 -0.47 -13.52 -4.10
CA PRO A 38 -0.89 -12.63 -5.16
C PRO A 38 -2.41 -12.55 -5.26
N LEU A 39 -2.94 -11.34 -5.37
CA LEU A 39 -4.36 -11.08 -5.58
C LEU A 39 -4.51 -9.75 -6.33
N SER A 40 -5.34 -9.70 -7.37
CA SER A 40 -5.52 -8.48 -8.16
C SER A 40 -6.99 -8.09 -8.27
N TYR A 41 -7.23 -6.79 -8.16
CA TYR A 41 -8.53 -6.15 -8.33
C TYR A 41 -8.41 -5.08 -9.42
N LYS A 42 -9.27 -5.15 -10.44
CA LYS A 42 -9.29 -4.23 -11.58
C LYS A 42 -10.73 -3.91 -11.99
N GLY A 43 -10.92 -2.76 -12.66
CA GLY A 43 -12.21 -2.35 -13.21
C GLY A 43 -13.29 -2.23 -12.14
N ASN A 44 -14.48 -2.75 -12.42
CA ASN A 44 -15.67 -2.71 -11.55
C ASN A 44 -15.48 -3.38 -10.17
N ILE A 45 -14.33 -4.03 -9.95
CA ILE A 45 -13.99 -4.62 -8.68
C ILE A 45 -13.32 -3.58 -7.77
N ILE A 46 -12.87 -2.43 -8.25
CA ILE A 46 -12.47 -1.28 -7.41
C ILE A 46 -13.75 -0.67 -6.80
N TYR A 47 -13.69 -0.15 -5.57
CA TYR A 47 -14.88 0.49 -5.01
C TYR A 47 -15.26 1.74 -5.79
N ASP A 48 -16.54 1.90 -6.10
CA ASP A 48 -17.09 2.99 -6.91
C ASP A 48 -16.59 4.38 -6.46
N ALA A 49 -16.54 4.62 -5.15
CA ALA A 49 -16.06 5.89 -4.58
C ALA A 49 -14.60 6.25 -4.94
N PHE A 50 -13.80 5.29 -5.43
CA PHE A 50 -12.38 5.48 -5.76
C PHE A 50 -12.06 5.22 -7.24
N GLU A 51 -13.04 4.82 -8.06
CA GLU A 51 -12.81 4.43 -9.46
C GLU A 51 -12.15 5.52 -10.31
N GLN A 52 -12.46 6.80 -10.02
CA GLN A 52 -11.90 7.95 -10.74
C GLN A 52 -10.43 8.20 -10.43
N TYR A 53 -9.89 7.53 -9.41
CA TYR A 53 -8.56 7.76 -8.87
C TYR A 53 -7.67 6.51 -8.88
N VAL A 54 -8.25 5.32 -8.75
CA VAL A 54 -7.53 4.04 -8.71
C VAL A 54 -7.97 3.19 -9.89
N SER A 55 -7.02 2.83 -10.75
CA SER A 55 -7.26 1.96 -11.91
C SER A 55 -7.17 0.48 -11.53
N SER A 56 -6.26 0.13 -10.63
CA SER A 56 -6.12 -1.24 -10.12
C SER A 56 -5.37 -1.30 -8.79
N MET A 57 -5.58 -2.41 -8.09
CA MET A 57 -4.81 -2.77 -6.90
C MET A 57 -4.36 -4.23 -7.02
N GLU A 58 -3.10 -4.48 -6.70
CA GLU A 58 -2.52 -5.81 -6.60
C GLU A 58 -1.92 -6.00 -5.21
N ARG A 59 -2.28 -7.08 -4.52
CA ARG A 59 -1.49 -7.59 -3.40
C ARG A 59 -0.44 -8.53 -3.95
N ILE A 60 0.81 -8.34 -3.56
CA ILE A 60 1.94 -9.20 -3.95
C ILE A 60 2.37 -10.15 -2.82
N GLY A 61 2.04 -9.81 -1.58
CA GLY A 61 2.38 -10.64 -0.43
C GLY A 61 1.75 -10.17 0.87
N LYS A 62 1.98 -10.97 1.90
CA LYS A 62 1.56 -10.72 3.28
C LYS A 62 2.74 -10.90 4.21
N TYR A 63 2.83 -10.05 5.21
CA TYR A 63 3.77 -10.17 6.31
C TYR A 63 3.00 -10.26 7.62
N SER A 64 3.49 -11.10 8.53
CA SER A 64 2.97 -11.20 9.89
C SER A 64 4.11 -11.46 10.85
N ASP A 65 4.12 -10.75 11.97
CA ASP A 65 5.00 -11.02 13.11
C ASP A 65 4.29 -11.85 14.21
N GLY A 66 3.07 -12.33 13.93
CA GLY A 66 2.19 -13.02 14.87
C GLY A 66 1.18 -12.09 15.56
N ASN A 67 1.48 -10.80 15.67
CA ASN A 67 0.61 -9.79 16.28
C ASN A 67 0.01 -8.82 15.25
N HIS A 68 0.80 -8.44 14.25
CA HIS A 68 0.45 -7.47 13.22
C HIS A 68 0.39 -8.14 11.85
N LYS A 69 -0.68 -7.90 11.11
CA LYS A 69 -0.88 -8.32 9.72
C LYS A 69 -0.66 -7.14 8.78
N ILE A 70 0.31 -7.28 7.88
CA ILE A 70 0.67 -6.26 6.90
C ILE A 70 0.56 -6.83 5.50
N ASP A 71 -0.30 -6.23 4.67
CA ASP A 71 -0.36 -6.59 3.24
C ASP A 71 0.57 -5.69 2.43
N ILE A 72 1.21 -6.29 1.41
CA ILE A 72 2.11 -5.58 0.50
C ILE A 72 1.37 -5.35 -0.81
N LEU A 73 1.15 -4.09 -1.16
CA LEU A 73 0.25 -3.66 -2.22
C LEU A 73 0.96 -2.82 -3.29
N ILE A 74 0.50 -2.96 -4.52
CA ILE A 74 0.77 -2.05 -5.63
C ILE A 74 -0.58 -1.46 -6.06
N VAL A 75 -0.71 -0.15 -6.00
CA VAL A 75 -1.92 0.58 -6.40
C VAL A 75 -1.58 1.44 -7.59
N ARG A 76 -2.22 1.15 -8.73
CA ARG A 76 -2.07 1.98 -9.94
C ARG A 76 -3.14 3.06 -9.91
N LEU A 77 -2.70 4.31 -10.04
CA LEU A 77 -3.57 5.47 -10.05
C LEU A 77 -4.13 5.69 -11.45
N ALA A 78 -5.28 6.34 -11.54
CA ALA A 78 -5.95 6.65 -12.80
C ALA A 78 -5.38 7.90 -13.49
N LYS A 79 -4.74 8.80 -12.74
CA LYS A 79 -4.21 10.08 -13.24
C LYS A 79 -2.85 10.39 -12.62
N VAL A 80 -1.90 10.88 -13.41
CA VAL A 80 -0.52 11.23 -12.97
C VAL A 80 -0.53 12.19 -11.77
N LYS A 81 -1.31 13.27 -11.85
CA LYS A 81 -1.42 14.29 -10.78
C LYS A 81 -1.94 13.76 -9.43
N SER A 82 -2.45 12.53 -9.40
CA SER A 82 -3.01 11.94 -8.17
C SER A 82 -1.94 11.59 -7.14
N ILE A 83 -0.68 11.38 -7.53
CA ILE A 83 0.42 11.07 -6.60
C ILE A 83 0.58 12.17 -5.56
N GLU A 84 0.69 13.42 -6.01
CA GLU A 84 0.92 14.58 -5.15
C GLU A 84 -0.36 15.15 -4.56
N ARG A 85 -1.44 15.20 -5.37
CA ARG A 85 -2.66 15.97 -5.03
C ARG A 85 -3.73 15.16 -4.32
N ALA A 86 -3.61 13.84 -4.26
CA ALA A 86 -4.67 12.97 -3.75
C ALA A 86 -4.21 12.10 -2.57
N ARG A 87 -3.30 12.60 -1.73
CA ARG A 87 -2.76 11.86 -0.56
C ARG A 87 -3.85 11.36 0.38
N THR A 88 -4.81 12.22 0.73
CA THR A 88 -5.94 11.86 1.58
C THR A 88 -6.79 10.75 0.96
N MET A 89 -7.05 10.83 -0.35
CA MET A 89 -7.80 9.80 -1.08
C MET A 89 -7.05 8.47 -1.12
N GLN A 90 -5.75 8.48 -1.43
CA GLN A 90 -4.90 7.29 -1.41
C GLN A 90 -4.93 6.61 -0.03
N ARG A 91 -4.80 7.39 1.05
CA ARG A 91 -4.89 6.89 2.43
C ARG A 91 -6.27 6.31 2.73
N ASN A 92 -7.35 7.00 2.34
CA ASN A 92 -8.73 6.54 2.54
C ASN A 92 -9.04 5.25 1.76
N PHE A 93 -8.50 5.11 0.54
CA PHE A 93 -8.63 3.89 -0.26
C PHE A 93 -8.02 2.68 0.47
N ILE A 94 -6.78 2.84 0.96
CA ILE A 94 -6.10 1.78 1.72
C ILE A 94 -6.78 1.50 3.04
N ALA A 95 -7.23 2.52 3.77
CA ALA A 95 -8.00 2.34 4.98
C ALA A 95 -9.26 1.49 4.77
N ARG A 96 -10.04 1.79 3.73
CA ARG A 96 -11.22 0.99 3.40
C ARG A 96 -10.83 -0.47 3.14
N TYR A 97 -9.73 -0.70 2.44
CA TYR A 97 -9.19 -2.05 2.21
C TYR A 97 -8.79 -2.76 3.52
N LEU A 98 -8.12 -2.08 4.43
CA LEU A 98 -7.67 -2.61 5.72
C LEU A 98 -8.85 -2.92 6.65
N ASN A 99 -9.96 -2.17 6.56
CA ASN A 99 -11.17 -2.38 7.34
C ASN A 99 -12.06 -3.55 6.84
N GLY A 100 -11.45 -4.66 6.41
CA GLY A 100 -12.15 -5.92 6.13
C GLY A 100 -13.01 -5.98 4.87
N SER A 101 -13.09 -4.91 4.08
CA SER A 101 -13.94 -4.86 2.88
C SER A 101 -13.54 -5.83 1.75
N ARG A 102 -12.40 -6.53 1.89
CA ARG A 102 -11.98 -7.66 1.04
C ARG A 102 -11.71 -8.89 1.89
N GLY A 103 -12.66 -9.82 1.87
CA GLY A 103 -12.53 -11.12 2.55
C GLY A 103 -12.85 -11.10 4.04
N GLY A 104 -13.42 -10.01 4.58
CA GLY A 104 -13.90 -9.93 5.97
C GLY A 104 -12.81 -9.76 7.03
N GLU A 105 -11.54 -9.95 6.68
CA GLU A 105 -10.44 -9.82 7.63
C GLU A 105 -9.89 -8.39 7.72
N MET A 106 -9.98 -7.82 8.92
CA MET A 106 -9.28 -6.60 9.28
C MET A 106 -7.76 -6.82 9.28
N LYS A 107 -7.02 -5.80 8.88
CA LYS A 107 -5.55 -5.79 8.81
C LYS A 107 -5.00 -4.54 9.49
N ASP A 108 -3.81 -4.64 10.05
CA ASP A 108 -3.21 -3.57 10.84
C ASP A 108 -2.58 -2.48 9.97
N ALA A 109 -1.93 -2.87 8.88
CA ALA A 109 -1.28 -1.93 7.97
C ALA A 109 -1.13 -2.48 6.55
N ALA A 110 -0.72 -1.61 5.63
CA ALA A 110 -0.21 -1.99 4.33
C ALA A 110 1.05 -1.21 3.96
N LEU A 111 2.00 -1.91 3.34
CA LEU A 111 3.09 -1.31 2.58
C LEU A 111 2.63 -1.16 1.13
N VAL A 112 2.61 0.06 0.62
CA VAL A 112 1.95 0.40 -0.63
C VAL A 112 2.89 1.13 -1.57
N ALA A 113 3.01 0.63 -2.80
CA ALA A 113 3.52 1.41 -3.92
C ALA A 113 2.35 2.04 -4.68
N PHE A 114 2.20 3.36 -4.61
CA PHE A 114 1.27 4.12 -5.44
C PHE A 114 1.97 4.54 -6.73
N VAL A 115 1.47 4.10 -7.88
CA VAL A 115 2.15 4.22 -9.17
C VAL A 115 1.31 5.03 -10.14
N SER A 116 1.91 5.99 -10.83
CA SER A 116 1.24 6.77 -11.88
C SER A 116 0.85 5.89 -13.07
N PRO A 117 -0.07 6.33 -13.95
CA PRO A 117 -0.41 5.57 -15.16
C PRO A 117 0.77 5.30 -16.11
N ASN A 118 1.79 6.15 -16.12
CA ASN A 118 2.96 6.06 -16.99
C ASN A 118 4.18 5.43 -16.31
N ASP A 119 4.05 4.95 -15.07
CA ASP A 119 5.11 4.34 -14.26
C ASP A 119 6.31 5.25 -13.92
N GLU A 120 6.38 6.47 -14.46
CA GLU A 120 7.47 7.43 -14.22
C GLU A 120 7.51 7.92 -12.78
N ASP A 121 6.35 8.29 -12.24
CA ASP A 121 6.21 8.79 -10.88
C ASP A 121 5.60 7.71 -10.00
N TRP A 122 6.17 7.52 -8.81
CA TRP A 122 5.57 6.62 -7.84
C TRP A 122 5.99 6.98 -6.42
N ARG A 123 5.24 6.44 -5.46
CA ARG A 123 5.45 6.70 -4.04
C ARG A 123 5.30 5.44 -3.23
N PHE A 124 6.25 5.20 -2.34
CA PHE A 124 6.13 4.20 -1.30
C PHE A 124 5.53 4.78 -0.03
N SER A 125 4.64 4.03 0.62
CA SER A 125 3.95 4.47 1.84
C SER A 125 3.65 3.29 2.75
N LEU A 126 3.78 3.51 4.05
CA LEU A 126 3.16 2.68 5.07
C LEU A 126 1.85 3.35 5.48
N VAL A 127 0.73 2.65 5.32
CA VAL A 127 -0.58 3.10 5.80
C VAL A 127 -1.02 2.16 6.90
N LYS A 128 -1.21 2.68 8.11
CA LYS A 128 -1.64 1.93 9.29
C LYS A 128 -3.06 2.31 9.67
N MET A 129 -3.83 1.35 10.16
CA MET A 129 -5.08 1.63 10.86
C MET A 129 -4.77 2.14 12.27
N ASP A 130 -5.11 3.39 12.54
CA ASP A 130 -5.15 3.92 13.91
C ASP A 130 -6.59 3.79 14.42
N TYR A 131 -6.88 2.69 15.11
CA TYR A 131 -8.18 2.52 15.75
C TYR A 131 -8.25 3.46 16.97
N LYS A 132 -9.06 4.53 16.88
CA LYS A 132 -9.49 5.26 18.08
C LYS A 132 -10.83 4.68 18.49
N PHE A 133 -10.95 4.13 19.69
CA PHE A 133 -12.25 3.76 20.24
C PHE A 133 -12.87 5.00 20.88
N ASP A 134 -14.15 5.26 20.63
CA ASP A 134 -14.90 6.26 21.40
C ASP A 134 -15.19 5.74 22.82
N GLU A 135 -15.64 6.65 23.70
CA GLU A 135 -15.96 6.35 25.10
C GLU A 135 -17.07 5.29 25.27
N LYS A 136 -17.74 4.88 24.18
CA LYS A 136 -18.78 3.85 24.14
C LYS A 136 -18.29 2.54 23.51
N GLY A 137 -16.98 2.42 23.23
CA GLY A 137 -16.38 1.24 22.61
C GLY A 137 -16.62 1.11 21.10
N LYS A 138 -17.16 2.14 20.43
CA LYS A 138 -17.29 2.14 18.97
C LYS A 138 -16.00 2.64 18.32
N VAL A 139 -15.59 2.00 17.23
CA VAL A 139 -14.44 2.43 16.43
C VAL A 139 -14.74 3.79 15.79
N LYS A 140 -14.02 4.83 16.20
CA LYS A 140 -13.83 6.07 15.45
C LYS A 140 -12.61 5.90 14.54
N GLU A 141 -12.87 5.81 13.24
CA GLU A 141 -11.82 5.83 12.22
C GLU A 141 -11.13 7.21 12.24
N GLU A 142 -10.00 7.35 12.92
CA GLU A 142 -9.13 8.51 12.75
C GLU A 142 -7.83 8.06 12.12
N PHE A 143 -7.51 8.69 11.00
CA PHE A 143 -6.35 8.33 10.22
C PHE A 143 -5.12 9.10 10.66
N THR A 144 -3.94 8.49 10.50
CA THR A 144 -2.65 9.13 10.76
C THR A 144 -2.55 10.48 10.00
N PRO A 145 -2.13 11.58 10.66
CA PRO A 145 -2.00 12.89 10.03
C PRO A 145 -1.05 12.86 8.81
N ALA A 146 -1.34 13.71 7.83
CA ALA A 146 -0.61 13.82 6.56
C ALA A 146 0.73 14.55 6.68
#